data_AF-A0A847ALN8-F1
#
_entry.id   AF-A0A847ALN8-F1
#
_cell.length_a   1.000
_cell.length_b   1.000
_cell.length_c   1.000
_cell.angle_alpha   90.00
_cell.angle_beta   90.00
_cell.angle_gamma   90.00
#
_symmetry.space_group_name_H-M   'P 1'
#
loop_
_entity.id
_entity.type
_entity.pdbx_description
1 polymer ?
#
loop_
_entity_poly.entity_id
_entity_poly.type
_entity_poly.pdbx_seq_one_letter_code
_entity_poly.pdbx_strand_id
1 'polypeptide(L)'
;MVQSEVIDIIKKYIHNLRQGGIKIQFAYLYGSYARNENSESSDIDVLLISDDFDTDDDVILSKPWSPKYRNDLRIEPNAISTERFRTDDVSPVIELAKKEGIRIPAN
;
A
#
# COMPACT_ATOMS: atom_id res chain seq x y z
N MET A 1 10.65 4.91 15.08
CA MET A 1 9.54 3.93 15.05
C MET A 1 10.07 2.55 14.72
N VAL A 2 9.44 1.52 15.28
CA VAL A 2 9.74 0.12 14.98
C VAL A 2 8.84 -0.41 13.86
N GLN A 3 9.29 -1.39 13.10
CA GLN A 3 8.55 -1.96 11.97
C GLN A 3 7.15 -2.47 12.34
N SER A 4 6.96 -3.00 13.55
CA SER A 4 5.64 -3.46 14.03
C SER A 4 4.61 -2.32 14.11
N GLU A 5 5.03 -1.14 14.55
CA GLU A 5 4.19 0.06 14.63
C GLU A 5 3.73 0.52 13.24
N VAL A 6 4.63 0.45 12.25
CA VAL A 6 4.34 0.77 10.85
C VAL A 6 3.34 -0.22 10.25
N ILE A 7 3.50 -1.50 10.53
CA ILE A 7 2.55 -2.53 10.10
C ILE A 7 1.15 -2.26 10.66
N ASP A 8 1.04 -1.83 11.92
CA ASP A 8 -0.25 -1.51 12.53
C ASP A 8 -0.89 -0.25 11.91
N ILE A 9 -0.08 0.76 11.57
CA ILE A 9 -0.52 1.92 10.77
C ILE A 9 -1.12 1.47 9.44
N ILE A 10 -0.44 0.57 8.72
CA ILE A 10 -0.88 0.08 7.41
C ILE A 10 -2.14 -0.78 7.54
N LYS A 11 -2.26 -1.64 8.56
CA LYS A 11 -3.48 -2.42 8.80
C LYS A 11 -4.69 -1.51 9.04
N LYS A 12 -4.52 -0.44 9.84
CA LYS A 12 -5.59 0.55 10.06
C LYS A 12 -5.95 1.28 8.77
N TYR A 13 -4.97 1.62 7.95
CA TYR A 13 -5.20 2.24 6.64
C TYR A 13 -5.98 1.33 5.69
N ILE A 14 -5.59 0.06 5.58
CA ILE A 14 -6.31 -0.97 4.81
C ILE A 14 -7.75 -1.10 5.31
N HIS A 15 -7.96 -1.13 6.63
CA HIS A 15 -9.29 -1.18 7.23
C HIS A 15 -10.14 0.03 6.81
N ASN A 16 -9.60 1.25 6.89
CA ASN A 16 -10.30 2.47 6.49
C ASN A 16 -10.71 2.45 5.00
N LEU A 17 -9.81 2.02 4.12
CA LEU A 17 -10.11 1.89 2.67
C LEU A 17 -11.23 0.87 2.42
N ARG A 18 -11.25 -0.24 3.15
CA ARG A 18 -12.30 -1.26 3.06
C ARG A 18 -13.65 -0.73 3.53
N GLN A 19 -13.69 0.06 4.61
CA GLN A 19 -14.90 0.78 5.02
C GLN A 19 -15.35 1.82 3.97
N GLY A 20 -14.40 2.36 3.19
CA GLY A 20 -14.65 3.23 2.03
C GLY A 20 -15.08 2.50 0.74
N GLY A 21 -15.31 1.19 0.83
CA GLY A 21 -15.79 0.35 -0.27
C GLY A 21 -14.70 -0.16 -1.22
N ILE A 22 -13.42 -0.05 -0.88
CA ILE A 22 -12.32 -0.64 -1.68
C ILE A 22 -11.96 -2.03 -1.15
N LYS A 23 -12.05 -3.04 -1.99
CA LYS A 23 -11.80 -4.45 -1.66
C LYS A 23 -10.31 -4.81 -1.73
N ILE A 24 -9.51 -4.25 -0.83
CA ILE A 24 -8.09 -4.60 -0.71
C ILE A 24 -7.92 -6.10 -0.45
N GLN A 25 -7.15 -6.78 -1.30
CA GLN A 25 -6.83 -8.20 -1.17
C GLN A 25 -5.62 -8.41 -0.24
N PHE A 26 -4.57 -7.65 -0.45
CA PHE A 26 -3.39 -7.57 0.40
C PHE A 26 -2.60 -6.30 0.05
N ALA A 27 -1.61 -5.99 0.87
CA ALA A 27 -0.67 -4.92 0.60
C ALA A 27 0.78 -5.40 0.83
N TYR A 28 1.74 -4.60 0.37
CA TYR A 28 3.14 -4.69 0.77
C TYR A 28 3.59 -3.38 1.40
N LEU A 29 4.27 -3.47 2.53
CA LEU A 29 5.21 -2.44 2.96
C LEU A 29 6.52 -2.67 2.18
N TYR A 30 7.03 -1.65 1.51
CA TYR A 30 8.34 -1.70 0.86
C TYR A 30 9.16 -0.46 1.20
N GLY A 31 10.28 -0.25 0.51
CA GLY A 31 11.10 0.95 0.70
C GLY A 31 11.85 0.96 2.04
N SER A 32 12.10 2.16 2.56
CA SER A 32 13.04 2.36 3.69
C SER A 32 12.62 1.62 4.97
N TYR A 33 11.34 1.57 5.29
CA TYR A 33 10.82 0.85 6.46
C TYR A 33 10.89 -0.67 6.32
N ALA A 34 10.79 -1.21 5.10
CA ALA A 34 10.98 -2.64 4.88
C ALA A 34 12.46 -3.04 5.04
N ARG A 35 13.39 -2.15 4.64
CA ARG A 35 14.85 -2.36 4.76
C ARG A 35 15.46 -1.97 6.10
N ASN A 36 14.70 -1.39 7.03
CA ASN A 36 15.19 -0.81 8.29
C ASN A 36 16.22 0.34 8.09
N GLU A 37 16.08 1.07 6.99
CA GLU A 37 16.92 2.23 6.62
C GLU A 37 16.16 3.55 6.81
N ASN A 38 14.96 3.49 7.39
CA ASN A 38 14.09 4.65 7.57
C ASN A 38 14.56 5.58 8.69
N SER A 39 14.14 6.84 8.62
CA SER A 39 14.11 7.78 9.74
C SER A 39 12.66 7.95 10.23
N GLU A 40 12.45 8.77 11.27
CA GLU A 40 11.10 9.06 11.78
C GLU A 40 10.24 9.88 10.80
N SER A 41 10.89 10.66 9.93
CA SER A 41 10.23 11.48 8.91
C SER A 41 10.13 10.78 7.56
N SER A 42 10.60 9.54 7.43
CA SER A 42 10.49 8.77 6.19
C SER A 42 9.04 8.47 5.86
N ASP A 43 8.75 8.45 4.56
CA ASP A 43 7.50 7.97 4.00
C ASP A 43 7.32 6.47 4.25
N ILE A 44 6.06 6.06 4.41
CA ILE A 44 5.62 4.68 4.53
C ILE A 44 5.11 4.26 3.15
N ASP A 45 5.99 3.66 2.35
CA ASP A 45 5.69 3.17 1.02
C ASP A 45 4.79 1.93 1.07
N VAL A 46 3.58 2.03 0.50
CA VAL A 46 2.58 0.94 0.53
C VAL A 46 2.10 0.59 -0.86
N LEU A 47 2.29 -0.65 -1.29
CA LEU A 47 1.70 -1.18 -2.52
C LEU A 47 0.39 -1.90 -2.16
N LEU A 48 -0.75 -1.36 -2.60
CA LEU A 48 -2.09 -1.89 -2.42
C LEU A 48 -2.49 -2.73 -3.63
N ILE A 49 -2.98 -3.95 -3.39
CA ILE A 49 -3.49 -4.84 -4.42
C ILE A 49 -5.01 -4.98 -4.27
N SER A 50 -5.74 -4.58 -5.30
CA SER A 50 -7.20 -4.73 -5.41
C SER A 50 -7.62 -4.72 -6.87
N ASP A 51 -8.56 -5.60 -7.24
CA ASP A 51 -9.14 -5.60 -8.59
C ASP A 51 -9.97 -4.34 -8.85
N ASP A 52 -10.41 -3.63 -7.80
CA ASP A 52 -11.08 -2.33 -7.93
C ASP A 52 -10.16 -1.26 -8.56
N PHE A 53 -8.84 -1.48 -8.59
CA PHE A 53 -7.88 -0.57 -9.25
C PHE A 53 -7.66 -0.89 -10.74
N ASP A 54 -8.35 -1.88 -11.31
CA ASP A 54 -8.40 -2.14 -12.75
C ASP A 54 -9.46 -1.24 -13.42
N THR A 55 -9.23 0.07 -13.39
CA THR A 55 -10.19 1.08 -13.82
C THR A 55 -9.50 2.38 -14.21
N ASP A 56 -10.19 3.21 -14.98
CA ASP A 56 -9.85 4.60 -15.31
C ASP A 56 -10.65 5.62 -14.47
N ASP A 57 -11.43 5.18 -13.48
CA ASP A 57 -12.20 6.06 -12.59
C ASP A 57 -11.28 6.78 -11.59
N ASP A 58 -11.03 8.06 -11.85
CA ASP A 58 -10.24 8.95 -10.99
C ASP A 58 -10.74 9.02 -9.54
N VAL A 59 -12.04 8.86 -9.28
CA VAL A 59 -12.59 8.84 -7.92
C VAL A 59 -12.12 7.59 -7.19
N ILE A 60 -12.08 6.44 -7.86
CA ILE A 60 -11.55 5.20 -7.28
C ILE A 60 -10.04 5.30 -7.11
N LEU A 61 -9.32 5.74 -8.14
CA LEU A 61 -7.86 5.83 -8.14
C LEU A 61 -7.31 6.86 -7.14
N SER A 62 -8.08 7.91 -6.82
CA SER A 62 -7.69 8.94 -5.83
C SER A 62 -8.02 8.57 -4.38
N LYS A 63 -8.89 7.58 -4.12
CA LYS A 63 -9.25 7.17 -2.75
C LYS A 63 -8.03 6.83 -1.88
N PRO A 64 -7.03 6.04 -2.33
CA PRO A 64 -5.84 5.77 -1.53
C PRO A 64 -5.14 7.02 -0.99
N TRP A 65 -5.12 8.11 -1.76
CA TRP A 65 -4.47 9.37 -1.41
C TRP A 65 -5.30 10.26 -0.49
N SER A 66 -6.61 10.03 -0.40
CA SER A 66 -7.51 10.87 0.37
C SER A 66 -7.17 10.86 1.88
N PRO A 67 -6.98 12.03 2.51
CA PRO A 67 -6.74 12.14 3.96
C PRO A 67 -7.83 11.49 4.82
N LYS A 68 -9.04 11.33 4.27
CA LYS A 68 -10.14 10.62 4.94
C LYS A 68 -9.79 9.19 5.32
N TYR A 69 -9.01 8.49 4.49
CA TYR A 69 -8.67 7.08 4.73
C TYR A 69 -7.28 6.92 5.37
N ARG A 70 -6.36 7.86 5.14
CA ARG A 70 -5.01 7.84 5.70
C ARG A 70 -5.03 8.25 7.18
N ASN A 71 -4.79 7.28 8.07
CA ASN A 71 -4.59 7.53 9.50
C ASN A 71 -3.18 8.04 9.84
N ASP A 72 -2.28 8.06 8.86
CA ASP A 72 -0.94 8.64 8.93
C ASP A 72 -0.61 9.26 7.57
N LEU A 73 -0.21 10.54 7.56
CA LEU A 73 0.04 11.28 6.32
C LEU A 73 1.35 10.90 5.64
N ARG A 74 2.25 10.16 6.31
CA ARG A 74 3.46 9.62 5.71
C ARG A 74 3.18 8.43 4.78
N ILE A 75 1.95 7.91 4.77
CA ILE A 75 1.57 6.83 3.86
C ILE A 75 1.61 7.36 2.42
N GLU A 76 2.47 6.74 1.61
CA GLU A 76 2.66 6.96 0.18
C GLU A 76 2.12 5.74 -0.59
N PRO A 77 0.85 5.78 -1.03
CA PRO A 77 0.19 4.63 -1.63
C PRO A 77 0.49 4.49 -3.12
N ASN A 78 0.87 3.28 -3.52
CA ASN A 78 0.82 2.80 -4.89
C ASN A 78 -0.30 1.76 -4.99
N ALA A 79 -1.23 1.91 -5.93
CA ALA A 79 -2.42 1.07 -6.02
C ALA A 79 -2.52 0.43 -7.40
N ILE A 80 -2.62 -0.89 -7.46
CA ILE A 80 -2.67 -1.65 -8.71
C ILE A 80 -3.63 -2.84 -8.63
N SER A 81 -4.08 -3.30 -9.79
CA SER A 81 -4.85 -4.52 -9.92
C SER A 81 -4.02 -5.77 -9.60
N THR A 82 -4.71 -6.84 -9.21
CA THR A 82 -4.07 -8.14 -8.97
C THR A 82 -3.43 -8.67 -10.24
N GLU A 83 -4.07 -8.44 -11.38
CA GLU A 83 -3.53 -8.88 -12.66
C GLU A 83 -2.23 -8.15 -13.00
N ARG A 84 -2.21 -6.81 -12.86
CA ARG A 84 -0.98 -6.05 -13.07
C ARG A 84 0.13 -6.51 -12.11
N PHE A 85 -0.19 -6.74 -10.84
CA PHE A 85 0.79 -7.28 -9.89
C PHE A 85 1.37 -8.63 -10.34
N ARG A 86 0.57 -9.47 -10.98
CA ARG A 86 0.98 -10.79 -11.47
C ARG A 86 1.83 -10.71 -12.74
N THR A 87 1.48 -9.85 -13.68
CA THR A 87 2.03 -9.86 -15.04
C THR A 87 3.07 -8.78 -15.32
N ASP A 88 3.10 -7.69 -14.56
CA ASP A 88 4.06 -6.60 -14.74
C ASP A 88 5.40 -6.97 -14.10
N ASP A 89 6.40 -7.21 -14.96
CA ASP A 89 7.78 -7.56 -14.64
C ASP A 89 8.77 -6.42 -14.93
N VAL A 90 8.27 -5.24 -15.34
CA VAL A 90 9.07 -4.06 -15.67
C VAL A 90 9.01 -2.97 -14.60
N SER A 91 7.93 -2.92 -13.82
CA SER A 91 7.74 -1.92 -12.77
C SER A 91 8.72 -2.10 -11.60
N PRO A 92 9.61 -1.11 -11.32
CA PRO A 92 10.53 -1.20 -10.19
C PRO A 92 9.81 -1.28 -8.84
N VAL A 93 8.65 -0.64 -8.71
CA VAL A 93 7.84 -0.68 -7.48
C VAL A 93 7.34 -2.10 -7.21
N ILE A 94 6.84 -2.78 -8.25
CA ILE A 94 6.35 -4.16 -8.12
C ILE A 94 7.51 -5.10 -7.83
N GLU A 95 8.65 -4.91 -8.50
CA GLU A 95 9.85 -5.71 -8.28
C GLU A 95 10.37 -5.58 -6.84
N LEU A 96 10.52 -4.34 -6.34
CA LEU A 96 10.95 -4.08 -4.96
C LEU A 96 9.97 -4.65 -3.94
N ALA A 97 8.66 -4.47 -4.13
CA ALA A 97 7.66 -5.05 -3.24
C ALA A 97 7.72 -6.58 -3.20
N LYS A 98 7.99 -7.25 -4.33
CA LYS A 98 8.14 -8.71 -4.39
C LYS A 98 9.46 -9.20 -3.76
N LYS A 99 10.56 -8.47 -3.93
CA LYS A 99 11.90 -8.88 -3.48
C LYS A 99 12.17 -8.57 -2.01
N GLU A 100 11.78 -7.37 -1.58
CA GLU A 100 12.17 -6.80 -0.29
C GLU A 100 10.95 -6.50 0.60
N GLY A 101 9.74 -6.53 0.03
CA GLY A 101 8.54 -6.09 0.72
C GLY A 101 8.03 -7.09 1.75
N ILE A 102 7.36 -6.54 2.76
CA ILE A 102 6.66 -7.30 3.80
C ILE A 102 5.19 -7.37 3.42
N ARG A 103 4.71 -8.57 3.14
CA ARG A 103 3.30 -8.80 2.79
C ARG A 103 2.40 -8.61 4.01
N ILE A 104 1.39 -7.76 3.86
CA ILE A 104 0.37 -7.47 4.88
C ILE A 104 -0.97 -7.99 4.35
N PRO A 105 -1.57 -9.01 4.97
CA PRO A 105 -2.85 -9.56 4.55
C PRO A 105 -4.00 -8.63 4.99
N ALA A 106 -5.08 -8.57 4.19
CA ALA A 106 -6.22 -7.68 4.42
C ALA A 106 -7.33 -8.31 5.29
N ASN A 107 -6.95 -9.13 6.26
CA ASN A 107 -7.87 -9.92 7.10
C ASN A 107 -8.65 -9.04 8.09
#